data_AF-A0AAD5M6Q8-F1
#
_entry.id   AF-A0AAD5M6Q8-F1
#
_cell.length_a   1.000
_cell.length_b   1.000
_cell.length_c   1.000
_cell.angle_alpha   90.00
_cell.angle_beta   90.00
_cell.angle_gamma   90.00
#
_symmetry.space_group_name_H-M   'P 1'
#
loop_
_entity.id
_entity.type
_entity.pdbx_description
1 polymer ?
#
loop_
_entity_poly.entity_id
_entity_poly.type
_entity_poly.pdbx_seq_one_letter_code
_entity_poly.pdbx_strand_id
1 'polypeptide(L)'
;MLQCGRLLLIGMRTEGSSVMSTAKNEVVRVSGKLNRNAKEQSRECELAAAFYKEGTRSGFRKLAKLITKQKNVSEVTSRSAAFAAALALKLGKVQEAHQMLSHVTMSPPVIRRSLVVSVLTNEGRLDDALDEVEKCLHEEDIVFNSENSCISNEALDQLCNAIKERTDTQKQMKRFRSLQRVLTDYDRRTSKSIDELLHSPLHIASTEEDFAEDSPKIPLTDKMIGQVPHFLSKED
;
A
#
# COMPACT_ATOMS: atom_id res chain seq x y z
N MET A 1 -20.45 -57.74 34.52
CA MET A 1 -19.62 -57.09 35.55
C MET A 1 -18.18 -57.11 35.07
N LEU A 2 -17.57 -55.95 34.85
CA LEU A 2 -16.12 -55.74 34.99
C LEU A 2 -15.85 -54.24 34.98
N GLN A 3 -15.05 -53.84 35.95
CA GLN A 3 -14.95 -52.53 36.55
C GLN A 3 -14.12 -51.54 35.75
N CYS A 4 -14.54 -50.29 35.91
CA CYS A 4 -13.85 -49.04 35.62
C CYS A 4 -12.51 -48.95 36.40
N GLY A 5 -11.43 -48.59 35.70
CA GLY A 5 -10.16 -48.19 36.29
C GLY A 5 -9.75 -46.81 35.77
N ARG A 6 -9.88 -45.78 36.61
CA ARG A 6 -9.36 -44.42 36.40
C ARG A 6 -7.83 -44.42 36.51
N LEU A 7 -7.15 -43.73 35.60
CA LEU A 7 -5.80 -43.21 35.82
C LEU A 7 -5.81 -41.70 35.59
N LEU A 8 -5.58 -40.98 36.68
CA LEU A 8 -5.27 -39.55 36.75
C LEU A 8 -3.85 -39.33 36.21
N LEU A 9 -3.67 -38.35 35.31
CA LEU A 9 -2.36 -37.78 35.03
C LEU A 9 -2.46 -36.26 35.21
N ILE A 10 -1.82 -35.82 36.28
CA ILE A 10 -1.64 -34.43 36.70
C ILE A 10 -0.46 -33.84 35.92
N GLY A 11 -0.68 -32.68 35.32
CA GLY A 11 0.24 -31.55 35.20
C GLY A 11 1.66 -31.78 34.67
N MET A 12 1.90 -31.33 33.44
CA MET A 12 3.20 -30.71 33.09
C MET A 12 2.92 -29.34 32.46
N ARG A 13 3.36 -28.30 33.17
CA ARG A 13 3.52 -26.94 32.64
C ARG A 13 4.63 -26.98 31.59
N THR A 14 4.36 -26.50 30.40
CA THR A 14 5.38 -26.08 29.44
C THR A 14 5.43 -24.56 29.43
N GLU A 15 6.17 -23.99 30.39
CA GLU A 15 6.85 -22.72 30.15
C GLU A 15 8.10 -23.05 29.32
N GLY A 16 8.14 -22.49 28.13
CA GLY A 16 9.19 -22.72 27.15
C GLY A 16 9.03 -21.74 26.01
N SER A 17 9.08 -20.45 26.39
CA SER A 17 9.36 -19.35 25.47
C SER A 17 10.60 -19.70 24.65
N SER A 18 10.45 -19.81 23.33
CA SER A 18 11.52 -19.45 22.43
C SER A 18 10.95 -18.50 21.39
N VAL A 19 11.44 -17.28 21.47
CA VAL A 19 11.27 -16.20 20.50
C VAL A 19 11.76 -16.74 19.16
N MET A 20 10.84 -17.24 18.34
CA MET A 20 11.12 -17.42 16.92
C MET A 20 11.11 -16.04 16.29
N SER A 21 12.29 -15.59 15.88
CA SER A 21 12.48 -14.37 15.09
C SER A 21 11.81 -14.51 13.73
N THR A 22 10.51 -14.17 13.66
CA THR A 22 9.72 -14.03 12.43
C THR A 22 10.01 -12.71 11.72
N ALA A 23 11.27 -12.28 11.63
CA ALA A 23 11.61 -10.98 11.06
C ALA A 23 11.59 -10.91 9.53
N LYS A 24 11.21 -11.99 8.82
CA LYS A 24 11.37 -12.04 7.35
C LYS A 24 10.16 -11.61 6.51
N ASN A 25 8.98 -11.35 7.08
CA ASN A 25 7.80 -10.94 6.29
C ASN A 25 6.71 -10.22 7.12
N GLU A 26 7.08 -9.42 8.13
CA GLU A 26 6.09 -8.56 8.80
C GLU A 26 5.82 -7.34 7.93
N VAL A 27 4.58 -7.20 7.48
CA VAL A 27 4.12 -6.04 6.70
C VAL A 27 4.01 -4.83 7.63
N VAL A 28 3.59 -5.04 8.87
CA VAL A 28 3.36 -4.00 9.85
C VAL A 28 4.49 -3.94 10.87
N ARG A 29 5.16 -2.79 10.95
CA ARG A 29 6.16 -2.48 11.97
C ARG A 29 5.56 -1.54 13.01
N VAL A 30 5.57 -1.99 14.26
CA VAL A 30 4.97 -1.28 15.38
C VAL A 30 6.07 -0.62 16.24
N SER A 31 5.96 0.68 16.47
CA SER A 31 6.75 1.38 17.48
C SER A 31 5.86 1.83 18.66
N GLY A 32 6.29 1.53 19.88
CA GLY A 32 5.58 1.93 21.10
C GLY A 32 4.32 1.11 21.43
N LYS A 33 3.51 1.63 22.36
CA LYS A 33 2.27 0.98 22.84
C LYS A 33 1.09 1.39 21.98
N LEU A 34 0.63 0.48 21.13
CA LEU A 34 -0.59 0.69 20.36
C LEU A 34 -1.86 0.61 21.22
N ASN A 35 -2.82 1.49 20.91
CA ASN A 35 -4.19 1.38 21.42
C ASN A 35 -4.86 0.09 20.88
N ARG A 36 -6.00 -0.30 21.49
CA ARG A 36 -6.70 -1.55 21.14
C ARG A 36 -7.09 -1.63 19.66
N ASN A 37 -7.54 -0.52 19.08
CA ASN A 37 -8.00 -0.47 17.69
C ASN A 37 -6.83 -0.63 16.71
N ALA A 38 -5.70 0.05 16.95
CA ALA A 38 -4.51 -0.05 16.11
C ALA A 38 -3.90 -1.47 16.15
N LYS A 39 -3.93 -2.15 17.32
CA LYS A 39 -3.54 -3.56 17.44
C LYS A 39 -4.42 -4.48 16.61
N GLU A 40 -5.73 -4.25 16.65
CA GLU A 40 -6.69 -5.02 15.85
C GLU A 40 -6.43 -4.81 14.36
N GLN A 41 -6.36 -3.55 13.90
CA GLN A 41 -6.07 -3.22 12.49
C GLN A 41 -4.75 -3.83 12.00
N SER A 42 -3.68 -3.76 12.81
CA SER A 42 -2.39 -4.39 12.50
C SER A 42 -2.54 -5.90 12.28
N ARG A 43 -3.21 -6.59 13.20
CA ARG A 43 -3.48 -8.04 13.08
C ARG A 43 -4.33 -8.36 11.85
N GLU A 44 -5.31 -7.53 11.54
CA GLU A 44 -6.14 -7.71 10.34
C GLU A 44 -5.34 -7.54 9.05
N CYS A 45 -4.38 -6.61 9.01
CA CYS A 45 -3.48 -6.42 7.87
C CYS A 45 -2.54 -7.60 7.67
N GLU A 46 -1.96 -8.14 8.75
CA GLU A 46 -1.14 -9.36 8.68
C GLU A 46 -1.97 -10.56 8.21
N LEU A 47 -3.22 -10.67 8.68
CA LEU A 47 -4.14 -11.71 8.21
C LEU A 47 -4.48 -11.52 6.71
N ALA A 48 -4.63 -10.29 6.25
CA ALA A 48 -4.87 -9.97 4.84
C ALA A 48 -3.69 -10.42 3.96
N ALA A 49 -2.47 -10.13 4.38
CA ALA A 49 -1.25 -10.59 3.71
C ALA A 49 -1.18 -12.13 3.65
N ALA A 50 -1.50 -12.80 4.76
CA ALA A 50 -1.56 -14.26 4.81
C ALA A 50 -2.61 -14.85 3.84
N PHE A 51 -3.82 -14.30 3.78
CA PHE A 51 -4.85 -14.76 2.84
C PHE A 51 -4.47 -14.49 1.38
N TYR A 52 -3.83 -13.35 1.11
CA TYR A 52 -3.33 -13.03 -0.22
C TYR A 52 -2.27 -14.05 -0.69
N LYS A 53 -1.35 -14.41 0.20
CA LYS A 53 -0.35 -15.45 -0.04
C LYS A 53 -0.99 -16.83 -0.28
N GLU A 54 -1.98 -17.21 0.54
CA GLU A 54 -2.73 -18.46 0.41
C GLU A 54 -3.47 -18.54 -0.94
N GLY A 55 -4.03 -17.43 -1.42
CA GLY A 55 -4.64 -17.35 -2.74
C GLY A 55 -5.99 -18.07 -2.87
N THR A 56 -6.73 -18.26 -1.77
CA THR A 56 -7.98 -19.05 -1.78
C THR A 56 -9.25 -18.20 -1.84
N ARG A 57 -10.29 -18.73 -2.49
CA ARG A 57 -11.63 -18.11 -2.54
C ARG A 57 -12.30 -17.98 -1.17
N SER A 58 -11.98 -18.87 -0.24
CA SER A 58 -12.45 -18.83 1.15
C SER A 58 -11.76 -17.72 1.92
N GLY A 59 -10.44 -17.57 1.78
CA GLY A 59 -9.65 -16.46 2.32
C GLY A 59 -10.20 -15.11 1.85
N PHE A 60 -10.40 -14.96 0.53
CA PHE A 60 -11.00 -13.74 -0.03
C PHE A 60 -12.36 -13.39 0.59
N ARG A 61 -13.28 -14.37 0.70
CA ARG A 61 -14.61 -14.14 1.29
C ARG A 61 -14.54 -13.68 2.75
N LYS A 62 -13.59 -14.19 3.53
CA LYS A 62 -13.38 -13.75 4.92
C LYS A 62 -12.83 -12.33 4.95
N LEU A 63 -11.83 -12.05 4.11
CA LEU A 63 -11.18 -10.75 4.04
C LEU A 63 -12.13 -9.63 3.55
N ALA A 64 -12.91 -9.88 2.50
CA ALA A 64 -13.90 -8.91 2.01
C ALA A 64 -14.97 -8.58 3.08
N LYS A 65 -15.42 -9.57 3.86
CA LYS A 65 -16.34 -9.35 4.99
C LYS A 65 -15.71 -8.53 6.12
N LEU A 66 -14.40 -8.63 6.29
CA LEU A 66 -13.66 -7.85 7.28
C LEU A 66 -13.56 -6.39 6.82
N ILE A 67 -13.10 -6.16 5.60
CA ILE A 67 -12.95 -4.81 5.03
C ILE A 67 -14.28 -4.05 5.00
N THR A 68 -15.35 -4.70 4.57
CA THR A 68 -16.68 -4.06 4.52
C THR A 68 -17.26 -3.70 5.89
N LYS A 69 -16.74 -4.28 6.97
CA LYS A 69 -17.13 -3.95 8.35
C LYS A 69 -16.22 -2.93 9.02
N GLN A 70 -15.05 -2.64 8.43
CA GLN A 70 -14.13 -1.65 8.99
C GLN A 70 -14.77 -0.26 8.92
N LYS A 71 -14.85 0.40 10.09
CA LYS A 71 -15.43 1.76 10.21
C LYS A 71 -14.37 2.85 10.19
N ASN A 72 -13.15 2.53 10.62
CA ASN A 72 -12.05 3.47 10.72
C ASN A 72 -11.18 3.35 9.47
N VAL A 73 -10.82 4.49 8.90
CA VAL A 73 -9.93 4.58 7.75
C VAL A 73 -8.53 4.94 8.24
N SER A 74 -7.57 4.08 7.98
CA SER A 74 -6.14 4.30 8.22
C SER A 74 -5.32 3.70 7.07
N GLU A 75 -4.02 4.01 7.01
CA GLU A 75 -3.12 3.37 6.04
C GLU A 75 -3.16 1.83 6.18
N VAL A 76 -3.26 1.33 7.40
CA VAL A 76 -3.32 -0.12 7.71
C VAL A 76 -4.58 -0.76 7.12
N THR A 77 -5.75 -0.16 7.34
CA THR A 77 -7.00 -0.70 6.80
C THR A 77 -7.04 -0.58 5.28
N SER A 78 -6.48 0.51 4.74
CA SER A 78 -6.32 0.70 3.29
C SER A 78 -5.38 -0.34 2.67
N ARG A 79 -4.30 -0.72 3.38
CA ARG A 79 -3.40 -1.80 2.95
C ARG A 79 -4.09 -3.16 2.98
N SER A 80 -4.90 -3.45 4.00
CA SER A 80 -5.75 -4.65 4.04
C SER A 80 -6.70 -4.72 2.84
N ALA A 81 -7.32 -3.60 2.48
CA ALA A 81 -8.15 -3.50 1.28
C ALA A 81 -7.37 -3.72 -0.02
N ALA A 82 -6.14 -3.20 -0.09
CA ALA A 82 -5.25 -3.39 -1.23
C ALA A 82 -4.89 -4.88 -1.43
N PHE A 83 -4.59 -5.61 -0.33
CA PHE A 83 -4.41 -7.07 -0.39
C PHE A 83 -5.67 -7.80 -0.89
N ALA A 84 -6.86 -7.36 -0.49
CA ALA A 84 -8.10 -7.98 -0.95
C ALA A 84 -8.37 -7.73 -2.43
N ALA A 85 -8.12 -6.51 -2.93
CA ALA A 85 -8.22 -6.18 -4.34
C ALA A 85 -7.26 -7.03 -5.17
N ALA A 86 -5.99 -7.12 -4.75
CA ALA A 86 -4.98 -7.95 -5.39
C ALA A 86 -5.34 -9.44 -5.37
N LEU A 87 -5.86 -9.95 -4.24
CA LEU A 87 -6.33 -11.33 -4.14
C LEU A 87 -7.53 -11.60 -5.06
N ALA A 88 -8.46 -10.66 -5.17
CA ALA A 88 -9.60 -10.77 -6.07
C ALA A 88 -9.14 -10.85 -7.53
N LEU A 89 -8.19 -10.00 -7.94
CA LEU A 89 -7.57 -10.08 -9.27
C LEU A 89 -6.91 -11.43 -9.53
N LYS A 90 -6.09 -11.92 -8.59
CA LYS A 90 -5.45 -13.24 -8.66
C LYS A 90 -6.45 -14.40 -8.83
N LEU A 91 -7.67 -14.22 -8.33
CA LEU A 91 -8.78 -15.18 -8.42
C LEU A 91 -9.69 -14.97 -9.64
N GLY A 92 -9.42 -14.00 -10.50
CA GLY A 92 -10.26 -13.62 -11.65
C GLY A 92 -11.58 -12.95 -11.26
N LYS A 93 -11.70 -12.45 -10.03
CA LYS A 93 -12.88 -11.77 -9.47
C LYS A 93 -12.79 -10.27 -9.69
N VAL A 94 -12.83 -9.86 -10.96
CA VAL A 94 -12.52 -8.47 -11.37
C VAL A 94 -13.50 -7.47 -10.76
N GLN A 95 -14.79 -7.76 -10.74
CA GLN A 95 -15.80 -6.88 -10.18
C GLN A 95 -15.64 -6.70 -8.66
N GLU A 96 -15.34 -7.78 -7.95
CA GLU A 96 -15.05 -7.66 -6.52
C GLU A 96 -13.71 -6.97 -6.25
N ALA A 97 -12.72 -7.10 -7.13
CA ALA A 97 -11.48 -6.32 -7.04
C ALA A 97 -11.77 -4.81 -7.14
N HIS A 98 -12.60 -4.41 -8.10
CA HIS A 98 -13.06 -3.02 -8.25
C HIS A 98 -13.77 -2.53 -6.98
N GLN A 99 -14.66 -3.33 -6.41
CA GLN A 99 -15.34 -2.97 -5.16
C GLN A 99 -14.34 -2.76 -4.01
N MET A 100 -13.31 -3.61 -3.89
CA MET A 100 -12.29 -3.46 -2.85
C MET A 100 -11.45 -2.19 -3.03
N LEU A 101 -11.24 -1.70 -4.26
CA LEU A 101 -10.53 -0.43 -4.50
C LEU A 101 -11.19 0.78 -3.82
N SER A 102 -12.51 0.77 -3.63
CA SER A 102 -13.21 1.86 -2.92
C SER A 102 -12.76 2.03 -1.47
N HIS A 103 -12.13 1.00 -0.89
CA HIS A 103 -11.57 1.01 0.46
C HIS A 103 -10.06 1.30 0.50
N VAL A 104 -9.40 1.45 -0.67
CA VAL A 104 -7.96 1.72 -0.79
C VAL A 104 -7.71 3.23 -0.88
N THR A 105 -8.07 3.95 0.20
CA THR A 105 -8.07 5.42 0.21
C THR A 105 -6.79 6.05 0.74
N MET A 106 -6.11 5.38 1.67
CA MET A 106 -4.95 5.92 2.40
C MET A 106 -3.64 5.16 2.12
N SER A 107 -3.64 4.25 1.15
CA SER A 107 -2.43 3.51 0.76
C SER A 107 -1.47 4.43 -0.02
N PRO A 108 -0.15 4.17 0.04
CA PRO A 108 0.81 4.84 -0.83
C PRO A 108 0.32 4.90 -2.28
N PRO A 109 0.36 6.06 -2.96
CA PRO A 109 -0.33 6.21 -4.23
C PRO A 109 0.19 5.25 -5.31
N VAL A 110 1.46 4.85 -5.28
CA VAL A 110 1.99 3.81 -6.17
C VAL A 110 1.27 2.47 -6.05
N ILE A 111 0.88 2.05 -4.84
CA ILE A 111 0.09 0.82 -4.63
C ILE A 111 -1.30 1.01 -5.22
N ARG A 112 -1.95 2.12 -4.85
CA ARG A 112 -3.32 2.43 -5.30
C ARG A 112 -3.40 2.51 -6.82
N ARG A 113 -2.57 3.35 -7.46
CA ARG A 113 -2.56 3.55 -8.91
C ARG A 113 -2.24 2.26 -9.65
N SER A 114 -1.23 1.49 -9.21
CA SER A 114 -0.89 0.21 -9.84
C SER A 114 -2.06 -0.77 -9.80
N LEU A 115 -2.76 -0.88 -8.66
CA LEU A 115 -3.95 -1.73 -8.55
C LEU A 115 -5.14 -1.21 -9.38
N VAL A 116 -5.38 0.10 -9.41
CA VAL A 116 -6.45 0.70 -10.23
C VAL A 116 -6.21 0.40 -11.71
N VAL A 117 -4.99 0.63 -12.20
CA VAL A 117 -4.60 0.32 -13.58
C VAL A 117 -4.81 -1.17 -13.88
N SER A 118 -4.35 -2.06 -12.99
CA SER A 118 -4.55 -3.51 -13.16
C SER A 118 -6.03 -3.90 -13.19
N VAL A 119 -6.87 -3.36 -12.31
CA VAL A 119 -8.31 -3.65 -12.30
C VAL A 119 -8.98 -3.14 -13.58
N LEU A 120 -8.79 -1.86 -13.95
CA LEU A 120 -9.41 -1.29 -15.15
C LEU A 120 -8.96 -2.01 -16.43
N THR A 121 -7.68 -2.43 -16.47
CA THR A 121 -7.15 -3.26 -17.55
C THR A 121 -7.88 -4.58 -17.66
N ASN A 122 -8.07 -5.29 -16.53
CA ASN A 122 -8.81 -6.56 -16.48
C ASN A 122 -10.31 -6.38 -16.76
N GLU A 123 -10.88 -5.19 -16.54
CA GLU A 123 -12.24 -4.84 -16.96
C GLU A 123 -12.35 -4.52 -18.47
N GLY A 124 -11.23 -4.42 -19.19
CA GLY A 124 -11.20 -4.00 -20.59
C GLY A 124 -11.44 -2.49 -20.78
N ARG A 125 -11.45 -1.71 -19.69
CA ARG A 125 -11.65 -0.26 -19.67
C ARG A 125 -10.32 0.46 -19.92
N LEU A 126 -9.78 0.25 -21.11
CA LEU A 126 -8.42 0.67 -21.46
C LEU A 126 -8.23 2.20 -21.44
N ASP A 127 -9.24 2.97 -21.85
CA ASP A 127 -9.16 4.43 -21.81
C ASP A 127 -9.12 4.95 -20.37
N ASP A 128 -9.94 4.39 -19.47
CA ASP A 128 -9.91 4.75 -18.04
C ASP A 128 -8.58 4.36 -17.38
N ALA A 129 -8.00 3.23 -17.77
CA ALA A 129 -6.68 2.82 -17.30
C ALA A 129 -5.60 3.81 -17.77
N LEU A 130 -5.68 4.29 -19.02
CA LEU A 130 -4.77 5.30 -19.55
C LEU A 130 -4.97 6.67 -18.88
N ASP A 131 -6.20 7.04 -18.54
CA ASP A 131 -6.49 8.24 -17.76
C ASP A 131 -5.83 8.18 -16.38
N GLU A 132 -5.88 7.01 -15.71
CA GLU A 132 -5.21 6.82 -14.42
C GLU A 132 -3.67 6.90 -14.55
N VAL A 133 -3.11 6.33 -15.63
CA VAL A 133 -1.68 6.45 -15.93
C VAL A 133 -1.28 7.92 -16.15
N GLU A 134 -2.13 8.69 -16.82
CA GLU A 134 -1.90 10.12 -17.05
C GLU A 134 -2.00 10.95 -15.77
N LYS A 135 -2.91 10.63 -14.84
CA LYS A 135 -2.99 11.31 -13.52
C LYS A 135 -1.70 11.19 -12.72
N CYS A 136 -0.95 10.09 -12.86
CA CYS A 136 0.36 9.92 -12.25
C CYS A 136 1.33 11.06 -12.56
N LEU A 137 1.18 11.70 -13.73
CA LEU A 137 2.00 12.84 -14.14
C LEU A 137 1.55 14.18 -13.54
N HIS A 138 0.28 14.27 -13.12
CA HIS A 138 -0.36 15.49 -12.63
C HIS A 138 -0.35 15.62 -11.11
N GLU A 139 -0.17 14.53 -10.37
CA GLU A 139 -0.11 14.57 -8.91
C GLU A 139 1.20 15.25 -8.47
N GLU A 140 1.11 16.55 -8.17
CA GLU A 140 2.10 17.36 -7.47
C GLU A 140 2.20 16.94 -6.00
N ASP A 141 2.64 15.71 -5.75
CA ASP A 141 3.07 15.36 -4.40
C ASP A 141 4.22 16.31 -4.03
N ILE A 142 4.20 16.80 -2.78
CA ILE A 142 5.13 17.80 -2.19
C ILE A 142 6.61 17.41 -2.40
N VAL A 143 6.88 16.16 -2.79
CA VAL A 143 8.15 15.65 -3.27
C VAL A 143 7.99 15.10 -4.69
N PHE A 144 8.23 15.96 -5.69
CA PHE A 144 8.56 15.51 -7.05
C PHE A 144 9.69 14.47 -6.93
N ASN A 145 9.53 13.31 -7.58
CA ASN A 145 10.46 12.16 -7.55
C ASN A 145 10.45 11.30 -6.27
N SER A 146 9.34 11.27 -5.51
CA SER A 146 9.13 10.24 -4.48
C SER A 146 8.50 8.98 -5.07
N GLU A 147 8.72 7.82 -4.44
CA GLU A 147 8.05 6.54 -4.81
C GLU A 147 6.51 6.68 -4.85
N ASN A 148 5.95 7.67 -4.16
CA ASN A 148 4.52 7.97 -4.15
C ASN A 148 3.99 8.44 -5.51
N SER A 149 4.84 8.96 -6.39
CA SER A 149 4.41 9.41 -7.73
C SER A 149 4.71 8.39 -8.83
N CYS A 150 4.90 7.11 -8.49
CA CYS A 150 5.24 6.08 -9.47
C CYS A 150 4.06 5.14 -9.80
N ILE A 151 4.19 4.37 -10.87
CA ILE A 151 3.37 3.19 -11.19
C ILE A 151 4.30 1.98 -11.39
N SER A 152 3.87 0.79 -11.00
CA SER A 152 4.65 -0.44 -11.21
C SER A 152 4.75 -0.79 -12.69
N ASN A 153 5.93 -1.27 -13.10
CA ASN A 153 6.12 -1.81 -14.44
C ASN A 153 5.18 -2.98 -14.72
N GLU A 154 4.88 -3.81 -13.72
CA GLU A 154 3.91 -4.90 -13.83
C GLU A 154 2.53 -4.41 -14.30
N ALA A 155 2.00 -3.33 -13.72
CA ALA A 155 0.70 -2.79 -14.10
C ALA A 155 0.73 -2.19 -15.53
N LEU A 156 1.83 -1.50 -15.88
CA LEU A 156 2.03 -0.96 -17.23
C LEU A 156 2.15 -2.06 -18.29
N ASP A 157 2.83 -3.16 -17.97
CA ASP A 157 2.99 -4.30 -18.86
C ASP A 157 1.66 -5.04 -19.07
N GLN A 158 0.87 -5.20 -18.00
CA GLN A 158 -0.50 -5.71 -18.08
C GLN A 158 -1.36 -4.86 -19.03
N LEU A 159 -1.34 -3.53 -18.86
CA LEU A 159 -2.06 -2.61 -19.74
C LEU A 159 -1.58 -2.71 -21.20
N CYS A 160 -0.27 -2.72 -21.42
CA CYS A 160 0.34 -2.85 -22.74
C CYS A 160 -0.12 -4.14 -23.45
N ASN A 161 -0.12 -5.26 -22.72
CA ASN A 161 -0.53 -6.56 -23.26
C ASN A 161 -2.02 -6.57 -23.59
N ALA A 162 -2.88 -6.08 -22.70
CA ALA A 162 -4.32 -5.99 -22.95
C ALA A 162 -4.67 -5.09 -24.15
N ILE A 163 -3.92 -3.99 -24.35
CA ILE A 163 -4.06 -3.16 -25.56
C ILE A 163 -3.65 -3.97 -26.79
N LYS A 164 -2.54 -4.71 -26.77
CA LYS A 164 -2.03 -5.51 -27.92
C LYS A 164 -2.94 -6.66 -28.32
N GLU A 165 -3.64 -7.27 -27.37
CA GLU A 165 -4.55 -8.40 -27.62
C GLU A 165 -5.76 -7.99 -28.48
N ARG A 166 -6.06 -6.69 -28.55
CA ARG A 166 -7.16 -6.13 -29.32
C ARG A 166 -6.68 -5.48 -30.61
N THR A 167 -7.44 -5.63 -31.68
CA THR A 167 -7.12 -5.06 -33.00
C THR A 167 -7.60 -3.62 -33.17
N ASP A 168 -8.60 -3.20 -32.38
CA ASP A 168 -9.28 -1.90 -32.45
C ASP A 168 -8.63 -0.80 -31.58
N THR A 169 -7.48 -1.07 -30.97
CA THR A 169 -6.87 -0.25 -29.91
C THR A 169 -5.66 0.58 -30.35
N GLN A 170 -5.54 0.87 -31.65
CA GLN A 170 -4.37 1.61 -32.20
C GLN A 170 -4.19 2.99 -31.56
N LYS A 171 -5.30 3.68 -31.24
CA LYS A 171 -5.27 4.99 -30.57
C LYS A 171 -4.75 4.86 -29.14
N GLN A 172 -5.25 3.88 -28.40
CA GLN A 172 -4.83 3.55 -27.04
C GLN A 172 -3.35 3.17 -27.00
N MET A 173 -2.86 2.37 -27.95
CA MET A 173 -1.45 2.02 -28.05
C MET A 173 -0.57 3.24 -28.31
N LYS A 174 -1.00 4.16 -29.18
CA LYS A 174 -0.28 5.43 -29.41
C LYS A 174 -0.21 6.26 -28.12
N ARG A 175 -1.33 6.41 -27.41
CA ARG A 175 -1.40 7.13 -26.13
C ARG A 175 -0.52 6.47 -25.06
N PHE A 176 -0.59 5.16 -24.91
CA PHE A 176 0.25 4.38 -24.00
C PHE A 176 1.73 4.62 -24.25
N ARG A 177 2.20 4.55 -25.50
CA ARG A 177 3.62 4.79 -25.83
C ARG A 177 4.08 6.20 -25.50
N SER A 178 3.22 7.20 -25.73
CA SER A 178 3.52 8.58 -25.32
C SER A 178 3.65 8.69 -23.79
N LEU A 179 2.67 8.17 -23.04
CA LEU A 179 2.71 8.17 -21.58
C LEU A 179 3.92 7.39 -21.04
N GLN A 180 4.24 6.24 -21.62
CA GLN A 180 5.39 5.42 -21.20
C GLN A 180 6.72 6.15 -21.35
N ARG A 181 6.90 6.97 -22.40
CA ARG A 181 8.09 7.81 -22.58
C ARG A 181 8.16 8.86 -21.48
N VAL A 182 7.09 9.61 -21.27
CA VAL A 182 7.02 10.66 -20.24
C VAL A 182 7.27 10.08 -18.85
N LEU A 183 6.62 8.97 -18.49
CA LEU A 183 6.87 8.29 -17.22
C LEU A 183 8.34 7.86 -17.05
N THR A 184 9.03 7.50 -18.14
CA THR A 184 10.44 7.14 -18.09
C THR A 184 11.32 8.39 -17.94
N ASP A 185 11.03 9.45 -18.69
CA ASP A 185 11.78 10.71 -18.64
C ASP A 185 11.72 11.39 -17.26
N TYR A 186 10.60 11.23 -16.54
CA TYR A 186 10.37 11.77 -15.20
C TYR A 186 10.55 10.75 -14.06
N ASP A 187 11.13 9.57 -14.34
CA ASP A 187 11.36 8.50 -13.35
C ASP A 187 10.11 8.14 -12.50
N ARG A 188 8.94 8.13 -13.15
CA ARG A 188 7.63 7.81 -12.52
C ARG A 188 7.29 6.32 -12.65
N ARG A 189 8.29 5.46 -12.78
CA ARG A 189 8.15 4.01 -12.93
C ARG A 189 8.88 3.33 -11.80
N THR A 190 8.32 2.26 -11.27
CA THR A 190 9.03 1.39 -10.33
C THR A 190 9.17 -0.01 -10.86
N SER A 191 10.33 -0.61 -10.62
CA SER A 191 10.58 -2.03 -10.88
C SER A 191 9.94 -2.95 -9.84
N LYS A 192 9.52 -2.41 -8.69
CA LYS A 192 8.81 -3.18 -7.66
C LYS A 192 7.48 -3.69 -8.21
N SER A 193 7.26 -4.99 -8.10
CA SER A 193 5.98 -5.64 -8.40
C SER A 193 4.88 -5.17 -7.44
N ILE A 194 3.62 -5.39 -7.81
CA ILE A 194 2.47 -5.11 -6.93
C ILE A 194 2.61 -5.91 -5.63
N ASP A 195 3.11 -7.15 -5.71
CA ASP A 195 3.38 -7.99 -4.55
C ASP A 195 4.40 -7.37 -3.59
N GLU A 196 5.55 -6.93 -4.10
CA GLU A 196 6.60 -6.27 -3.30
C GLU A 196 6.12 -4.96 -2.71
N LEU A 197 5.35 -4.18 -3.48
CA LEU A 197 4.76 -2.93 -3.01
C LEU A 197 3.77 -3.18 -1.87
N LEU A 198 2.92 -4.20 -1.96
CA LEU A 198 1.97 -4.55 -0.92
C LEU A 198 2.66 -4.98 0.39
N HIS A 199 3.77 -5.69 0.29
CA HIS A 199 4.58 -6.13 1.44
C HIS A 199 5.62 -5.10 1.89
N SER A 200 5.62 -3.89 1.31
CA SER A 200 6.48 -2.81 1.78
C SER A 200 6.18 -2.47 3.25
N PRO A 201 7.20 -2.17 4.07
CA PRO A 201 7.01 -1.93 5.50
C PRO A 201 6.05 -0.77 5.76
N LEU A 202 5.03 -1.02 6.59
CA LEU A 202 4.08 -0.04 7.08
C LEU A 202 4.42 0.29 8.53
N HIS A 203 4.69 1.57 8.82
CA HIS A 203 5.05 2.01 10.17
C HIS A 203 3.81 2.55 10.90
N ILE A 204 3.50 2.00 12.08
CA ILE A 204 2.42 2.50 12.94
C ILE A 204 3.07 3.13 14.18
N ALA A 205 2.97 4.46 14.29
CA ALA A 205 3.42 5.20 15.46
C ALA A 205 2.36 5.18 16.59
N SER A 206 2.83 5.16 17.84
CA SER A 206 2.01 5.32 19.04
C SER A 206 1.46 6.74 19.15
N THR A 207 0.22 6.89 19.63
CA THR A 207 -0.41 8.21 19.83
C THR A 207 0.10 8.95 21.08
N GLU A 208 1.01 8.36 21.86
CA GLU A 208 1.43 8.89 23.16
C GLU A 208 2.81 9.56 23.21
N GLU A 209 3.59 9.60 22.12
CA GLU A 209 4.89 10.30 22.12
C GLU A 209 5.19 10.90 20.74
N ASP A 210 4.57 12.03 20.39
CA ASP A 210 5.02 12.93 19.29
C ASP A 210 4.50 14.38 19.47
N PHE A 211 4.38 14.83 20.72
CA PHE A 211 4.45 16.27 21.05
C PHE A 211 5.71 16.60 21.87
N ALA A 212 6.74 15.75 21.79
CA ALA A 212 8.09 16.17 22.12
C ALA A 212 8.65 16.84 20.87
N GLU A 213 8.70 18.17 20.89
CA GLU A 213 9.38 19.01 19.92
C GLU A 213 10.83 18.54 19.69
N ASP A 214 11.06 17.72 18.66
CA ASP A 214 12.33 17.75 17.93
C ASP A 214 12.15 18.62 16.69
N SER A 215 11.80 19.89 16.95
CA SER A 215 12.23 20.95 16.04
C SER A 215 13.76 20.84 15.96
N PRO A 216 14.38 20.77 14.77
CA PRO A 216 15.82 20.94 14.69
C PRO A 216 16.12 22.32 15.31
N LYS A 217 16.72 22.32 16.50
CA LYS A 217 17.31 23.52 17.10
C LYS A 217 18.47 23.89 16.20
N ILE A 218 18.17 24.57 15.10
CA ILE A 218 19.15 25.37 14.38
C ILE A 218 19.60 26.39 15.42
N PRO A 219 20.86 26.36 15.88
CA PRO A 219 21.36 27.44 16.68
C PRO A 219 21.38 28.65 15.75
N LEU A 220 20.38 29.52 15.87
CA LEU A 220 20.41 30.87 15.36
C LEU A 220 21.62 31.53 16.01
N THR A 221 22.77 31.39 15.38
CA THR A 221 23.92 32.23 15.68
C THR A 221 23.56 33.60 15.11
N ASP A 222 23.64 34.61 15.97
CA ASP A 222 23.37 36.05 15.75
C ASP A 222 24.27 36.71 14.67
N LYS A 223 24.61 36.01 13.58
CA LYS A 223 25.50 36.50 12.52
C LYS A 223 24.85 36.61 11.14
N MET A 224 23.53 36.49 11.03
CA MET A 224 22.81 36.72 9.76
C MET A 224 21.93 37.98 9.74
N ILE A 225 22.14 38.93 10.66
CA ILE A 225 21.66 40.30 10.50
C ILE A 225 22.80 41.09 9.85
N GLY A 226 22.85 41.13 8.52
CA GLY A 226 23.90 41.89 7.84
C GLY A 226 24.02 41.76 6.32
N GLN A 227 23.14 41.03 5.64
CA GLN A 227 23.10 41.05 4.17
C GLN A 227 21.66 41.27 3.70
N VAL A 228 21.16 42.49 3.93
CA VAL A 228 20.11 43.02 3.06
C VAL A 228 20.79 43.28 1.71
N PRO A 229 20.36 42.64 0.61
CA PRO A 229 20.94 42.91 -0.68
C PRO A 229 20.64 44.36 -1.10
N HIS A 230 21.69 45.06 -1.53
CA HIS A 230 21.72 46.51 -1.77
C HIS A 230 20.73 47.02 -2.83
N PHE A 231 19.94 46.15 -3.47
CA PHE A 231 18.93 46.53 -4.47
C PHE A 231 17.62 47.06 -3.85
N LEU A 232 17.43 46.91 -2.53
CA LEU A 232 16.23 47.40 -1.82
C LEU A 232 16.40 48.79 -1.20
N SER A 233 17.60 49.38 -1.23
CA SER A 233 17.84 50.75 -0.74
C SER A 233 17.86 51.74 -1.91
N LYS A 234 16.72 51.91 -2.58
CA LYS A 234 16.46 53.10 -3.39
C LYS A 234 15.51 54.00 -2.61
N GLU A 235 16.04 55.09 -2.09
CA GLU A 235 15.27 56.30 -1.81
C GLU A 235 15.83 57.38 -2.75
N ASP A 236 14.90 58.13 -3.35
CA ASP A 236 15.12 59.20 -4.32
C ASP A 236 15.97 60.37 -3.80
#